data_AF-A0A2U0HCG3-F1
#
_entry.id   AF-A0A2U0HCG3-F1
#
_cell.length_a   1.000
_cell.length_b   1.000
_cell.length_c   1.000
_cell.angle_alpha   90.00
_cell.angle_beta   90.00
_cell.angle_gamma   90.00
#
_symmetry.space_group_name_H-M   'P 1'
#
loop_
_entity.id
_entity.type
_entity.pdbx_description
1 polymer ?
#
loop_
_entity_poly.entity_id
_entity_poly.type
_entity_poly.pdbx_seq_one_letter_code
_entity_poly.pdbx_strand_id
1 'polypeptide(L)'
;MRELFAINTAPAAPVTECSRLSRMIRSGRASFVVTSTETDPETISRLLGLDPTEVRPKGVTLRSGRVREHHTWSVDADTMNNTEEDQTGTGSLKEILRITRTAAGRVAELPDDCEARLWWHGSSDSAQGGFVLPAEVAGRIAALGVNLYATVYLDEGLITEE
;
A
#
# COMPACT_ATOMS: atom_id res chain seq x y z
N MET A 1 56.64 -32.54 33.74
CA MET A 1 57.36 -31.47 33.03
C MET A 1 56.53 -31.17 31.79
N ARG A 2 55.37 -30.52 31.89
CA ARG A 2 55.11 -29.05 31.90
C ARG A 2 55.95 -28.30 30.85
N GLU A 3 55.29 -27.92 29.76
CA GLU A 3 55.37 -26.64 29.03
C GLU A 3 54.46 -26.77 27.79
N LEU A 4 53.27 -26.16 27.71
CA LEU A 4 52.83 -24.75 27.66
C LEU A 4 52.42 -24.38 26.24
N PHE A 5 51.11 -24.10 26.14
CA PHE A 5 50.37 -23.64 24.96
C PHE A 5 50.91 -22.29 24.45
N ALA A 6 50.91 -22.13 23.13
CA ALA A 6 50.82 -20.82 22.48
C ALA A 6 49.96 -20.94 21.22
N ILE A 7 48.64 -20.97 21.41
CA ILE A 7 47.70 -20.67 20.33
C ILE A 7 47.73 -19.15 20.19
N ASN A 8 48.29 -18.68 19.08
CA ASN A 8 48.33 -17.26 18.74
C ASN A 8 46.92 -16.82 18.35
N THR A 9 46.11 -16.45 19.35
CA THR A 9 44.78 -15.86 19.15
C THR A 9 44.97 -14.42 18.74
N ALA A 10 45.03 -14.16 17.43
CA ALA A 10 44.82 -12.82 16.91
C ALA A 10 43.40 -12.37 17.33
N PRO A 11 43.21 -11.14 17.87
CA PRO A 11 41.88 -10.61 18.04
C PRO A 11 41.26 -10.44 16.65
N ALA A 12 40.24 -11.24 16.35
CA ALA A 12 39.34 -10.94 15.25
C ALA A 12 38.82 -9.52 15.50
N ALA A 13 39.15 -8.62 14.58
CA ALA A 13 38.57 -7.29 14.55
C ALA A 13 37.04 -7.42 14.70
N PRO A 14 36.38 -6.52 15.45
CA PRO A 14 34.93 -6.49 15.42
C PRO A 14 34.55 -6.32 13.95
N VAL A 15 33.84 -7.32 13.42
CA VAL A 15 33.14 -7.20 12.16
C VAL A 15 32.09 -6.15 12.48
N THR A 16 32.42 -4.88 12.23
CA THR A 16 31.47 -3.78 12.30
C THR A 16 30.33 -4.23 11.42
N GLU A 17 29.24 -4.52 12.11
CA GLU A 17 27.93 -4.90 11.61
C GLU A 17 27.74 -4.21 10.27
N CYS A 18 27.88 -4.98 9.19
CA CYS A 18 27.51 -4.53 7.87
C CYS A 18 26.02 -4.29 8.01
N SER A 19 25.67 -3.02 8.25
CA SER A 19 24.31 -2.53 8.33
C SER A 19 23.60 -3.20 7.18
N ARG A 20 22.73 -4.18 7.48
CA ARG A 20 21.79 -4.67 6.49
C ARG A 20 21.01 -3.43 6.14
N LEU A 21 21.39 -2.78 5.04
CA LEU A 21 20.62 -1.73 4.42
C LEU A 21 19.29 -2.41 4.09
N SER A 22 18.34 -2.27 5.00
CA SER A 22 17.02 -2.86 4.92
C SER A 22 16.39 -2.32 3.66
N ARG A 23 16.50 -3.08 2.57
CA ARG A 23 15.84 -2.81 1.29
C ARG A 23 14.35 -2.98 1.54
N MET A 24 13.69 -1.92 1.97
CA MET A 24 12.33 -2.06 2.46
C MET A 24 11.50 -0.86 2.06
N ILE A 25 10.25 -1.14 1.70
CA ILE A 25 9.21 -0.14 1.76
C ILE A 25 9.14 0.28 3.25
N ARG A 26 9.10 1.57 3.54
CA ARG A 26 9.04 2.11 4.91
C ARG A 26 7.61 2.24 5.39
N SER A 27 6.74 2.66 4.49
CA SER A 27 5.33 2.79 4.75
C SER A 27 4.54 2.65 3.47
N GLY A 28 3.26 2.32 3.62
CA GLY A 28 2.35 2.34 2.49
C GLY A 28 0.95 2.76 2.89
N ARG A 29 0.20 3.21 1.89
CA ARG A 29 -1.21 3.55 1.99
C ARG A 29 -1.96 2.83 0.88
N ALA A 30 -3.13 2.31 1.21
CA ALA A 30 -3.99 1.65 0.23
C ALA A 30 -5.39 2.25 0.28
N SER A 31 -6.02 2.38 -0.87
CA SER A 31 -7.35 2.93 -1.00
C SER A 31 -8.14 2.10 -2.02
N PHE A 32 -9.37 1.75 -1.67
CA PHE A 32 -10.34 1.20 -2.60
C PHE A 32 -11.24 2.33 -3.08
N VAL A 33 -11.31 2.54 -4.39
CA VAL A 33 -11.96 3.72 -4.99
C VAL A 33 -12.96 3.26 -6.04
N VAL A 34 -14.15 3.85 -6.00
CA VAL A 34 -15.17 3.74 -7.05
C VAL A 34 -15.45 5.13 -7.59
N THR A 35 -15.39 5.27 -8.92
CA THR A 35 -15.82 6.48 -9.62
C THR A 35 -17.05 6.19 -10.44
N SER A 36 -18.02 7.10 -10.45
CA SER A 36 -19.26 6.96 -11.22
C SER A 36 -19.65 8.27 -11.90
N THR A 37 -20.31 8.19 -13.05
CA THR A 37 -20.84 9.39 -13.75
C THR A 37 -22.22 9.80 -13.25
N GLU A 38 -23.03 8.83 -12.86
CA GLU A 38 -24.45 9.01 -12.53
C GLU A 38 -24.83 8.31 -11.22
N THR A 39 -24.25 7.13 -10.95
CA THR A 39 -24.59 6.36 -9.74
C THR A 39 -24.20 7.12 -8.48
N ASP A 40 -25.19 7.34 -7.61
CA ASP A 40 -25.01 8.06 -6.35
C ASP A 40 -24.11 7.28 -5.36
N PRO A 41 -23.18 7.94 -4.65
CA PRO A 41 -22.31 7.31 -3.66
C PRO A 41 -23.02 6.49 -2.57
N GLU A 42 -24.24 6.85 -2.15
CA GLU A 42 -25.00 6.06 -1.16
C GLU A 42 -25.45 4.71 -1.74
N THR A 43 -25.75 4.68 -3.04
CA THR A 43 -26.08 3.45 -3.74
C THR A 43 -24.86 2.54 -3.85
N ILE A 44 -23.69 3.11 -4.11
CA ILE A 44 -22.41 2.37 -4.09
C ILE A 44 -22.18 1.74 -2.70
N SER A 45 -22.33 2.51 -1.61
CA SER A 45 -22.20 1.99 -0.25
C SER A 45 -23.14 0.80 0.01
N ARG A 46 -24.40 0.91 -0.45
CA ARG A 46 -25.41 -0.14 -0.27
C ARG A 46 -25.09 -1.41 -1.04
N LEU A 47 -24.66 -1.29 -2.30
CA LEU A 47 -24.30 -2.44 -3.14
C LEU A 47 -23.07 -3.17 -2.60
N LEU A 48 -22.05 -2.41 -2.18
CA LEU A 48 -20.82 -2.99 -1.67
C LEU A 48 -20.94 -3.45 -0.22
N GLY A 49 -21.92 -2.94 0.54
CA GLY A 49 -22.07 -3.18 1.97
C GLY A 49 -20.88 -2.63 2.75
N LEU A 50 -20.43 -1.43 2.37
CA LEU A 50 -19.29 -0.71 2.95
C LEU A 50 -19.66 0.75 3.16
N ASP A 51 -19.16 1.33 4.24
CA ASP A 51 -19.23 2.77 4.46
C ASP A 51 -17.93 3.43 3.95
N PRO A 52 -18.02 4.54 3.20
CA PRO A 52 -16.85 5.25 2.69
C PRO A 52 -16.12 5.99 3.80
N THR A 53 -14.80 6.10 3.67
CA THR A 53 -14.00 7.08 4.42
C THR A 53 -14.12 8.47 3.79
N GLU A 54 -14.28 8.55 2.47
CA GLU A 54 -14.41 9.81 1.75
C GLU A 54 -15.40 9.70 0.59
N VAL A 55 -16.22 10.75 0.44
CA VAL A 55 -17.12 10.93 -0.71
C VAL A 55 -16.88 12.31 -1.30
N ARG A 56 -16.76 12.36 -2.62
CA ARG A 56 -16.62 13.61 -3.38
C ARG A 56 -17.66 13.63 -4.50
N PRO A 57 -18.77 14.36 -4.33
CA PRO A 57 -19.86 14.33 -5.31
C PRO A 57 -19.48 15.08 -6.59
N LYS A 58 -20.10 14.64 -7.69
CA LYS A 58 -20.11 15.37 -8.97
C LYS A 58 -20.71 16.78 -8.78
N GLY A 59 -20.33 17.71 -9.64
CA GLY A 59 -20.88 19.07 -9.62
C GLY A 59 -20.16 20.04 -8.68
N VAL A 60 -19.25 19.56 -7.83
CA VAL A 60 -18.45 20.42 -6.96
C VAL A 60 -17.41 21.18 -7.80
N THR A 61 -17.38 22.50 -7.64
CA THR A 61 -16.36 23.37 -8.25
C THR A 61 -15.03 23.19 -7.53
N LEU A 62 -14.01 22.80 -8.28
CA LEU A 62 -12.65 22.64 -7.80
C LEU A 62 -11.95 23.99 -7.65
N ARG A 63 -10.83 24.02 -6.92
CA ARG A 63 -9.97 25.20 -6.80
C ARG A 63 -9.50 25.76 -8.16
N SER A 64 -9.43 24.90 -9.17
CA SER A 64 -9.09 25.28 -10.55
C SER A 64 -10.24 25.94 -11.33
N GLY A 65 -11.42 26.10 -10.74
CA GLY A 65 -12.63 26.61 -11.40
C GLY A 65 -13.35 25.57 -12.28
N ARG A 66 -12.78 24.37 -12.47
CA ARG A 66 -13.44 23.27 -13.19
C ARG A 66 -14.48 22.60 -12.29
N VAL A 67 -15.57 22.14 -12.89
CA VAL A 67 -16.60 21.35 -12.21
C VAL A 67 -16.20 19.88 -12.26
N ARG A 68 -16.33 19.16 -11.15
CA ARG A 68 -16.09 17.72 -11.12
C ARG A 68 -17.16 16.97 -11.93
N GLU A 69 -16.72 16.16 -12.88
CA GLU A 69 -17.61 15.45 -13.82
C GLU A 69 -18.11 14.09 -13.32
N HIS A 70 -17.49 13.56 -12.25
CA HIS A 70 -17.78 12.24 -11.67
C HIS A 70 -17.94 12.31 -10.16
N HIS A 71 -18.70 11.38 -9.59
CA HIS A 71 -18.63 11.11 -8.16
C HIS A 71 -17.37 10.28 -7.86
N THR A 72 -16.84 10.45 -6.66
CA THR A 72 -15.78 9.60 -6.12
C THR A 72 -16.22 9.10 -4.77
N TRP A 73 -16.16 7.78 -4.58
CA TRP A 73 -16.41 7.08 -3.34
C TRP A 73 -15.15 6.32 -3.00
N SER A 74 -14.66 6.40 -1.77
CA SER A 74 -13.46 5.65 -1.38
C SER A 74 -13.47 5.17 0.06
N VAL A 75 -12.77 4.06 0.25
CA VAL A 75 -12.36 3.53 1.55
C VAL A 75 -10.85 3.54 1.59
N ASP A 76 -10.30 4.17 2.61
CA ASP A 76 -8.86 4.26 2.83
C ASP A 76 -8.46 3.33 3.98
N ALA A 77 -7.38 2.59 3.79
CA ALA A 77 -6.63 2.05 4.91
C ALA A 77 -5.71 3.14 5.46
N ASP A 78 -5.50 3.13 6.77
CA ASP A 78 -4.52 4.00 7.39
C ASP A 78 -3.12 3.77 6.81
N THR A 79 -2.29 4.82 6.85
CA THR A 79 -0.88 4.68 6.50
C THR A 79 -0.23 3.75 7.51
N MET A 80 0.33 2.65 7.02
CA MET A 80 1.01 1.66 7.84
C MET A 80 2.50 1.75 7.62
N ASN A 81 3.26 1.84 8.72
CA ASN A 81 4.70 1.66 8.71
C ASN A 81 5.01 0.16 8.65
N ASN A 82 5.99 -0.21 7.84
CA ASN A 82 6.47 -1.58 7.84
C ASN A 82 7.34 -1.82 9.06
N THR A 83 7.02 -2.90 9.77
CA THR A 83 7.82 -3.42 10.86
C THR A 83 8.91 -4.33 10.32
N GLU A 84 9.92 -4.66 11.13
CA GLU A 84 10.99 -5.59 10.74
C GLU A 84 10.48 -6.99 10.33
N GLU A 85 9.26 -7.33 10.76
CA GLU A 85 8.55 -8.57 10.41
C GLU A 85 7.81 -8.49 9.06
N ASP A 86 7.39 -7.29 8.62
CA ASP A 86 6.76 -7.10 7.29
C ASP A 86 7.77 -6.58 6.27
N GLN A 87 8.60 -7.49 5.78
CA GLN A 87 9.61 -7.22 4.76
C GLN A 87 9.01 -7.08 3.34
N THR A 88 7.70 -7.23 3.17
CA THR A 88 7.04 -7.19 1.86
C THR A 88 6.45 -5.82 1.52
N GLY A 89 6.18 -5.02 2.55
CA GLY A 89 5.50 -3.74 2.41
C GLY A 89 4.04 -3.80 1.99
N THR A 90 3.41 -4.96 2.18
CA THR A 90 2.02 -5.18 1.81
C THR A 90 1.03 -5.01 2.97
N GLY A 91 1.47 -4.56 4.15
CA GLY A 91 0.61 -4.38 5.33
C GLY A 91 -0.66 -3.56 5.04
N SER A 92 -0.52 -2.37 4.46
CA SER A 92 -1.66 -1.53 4.08
C SER A 92 -2.56 -2.18 3.02
N LEU A 93 -2.00 -2.98 2.12
CA LEU A 93 -2.74 -3.73 1.11
C LEU A 93 -3.55 -4.88 1.73
N LYS A 94 -2.97 -5.59 2.71
CA LYS A 94 -3.67 -6.62 3.49
C LYS A 94 -4.82 -6.00 4.29
N GLU A 95 -4.60 -4.80 4.84
CA GLU A 95 -5.60 -4.11 5.63
C GLU A 95 -6.78 -3.63 4.78
N ILE A 96 -6.54 -3.00 3.63
CA ILE A 96 -7.65 -2.61 2.75
C ILE A 96 -8.44 -3.83 2.28
N LEU A 97 -7.78 -4.95 1.95
CA LEU A 97 -8.46 -6.19 1.55
C LEU A 97 -9.24 -6.84 2.71
N ARG A 98 -8.80 -6.61 3.96
CA ARG A 98 -9.55 -7.02 5.16
C ARG A 98 -10.83 -6.19 5.30
N ILE A 99 -10.74 -4.87 5.13
CA ILE A 99 -11.87 -3.94 5.20
C ILE A 99 -12.87 -4.23 4.08
N THR A 100 -12.40 -4.38 2.84
CA THR A 100 -13.26 -4.57 1.66
C THR A 100 -13.70 -6.01 1.44
N ARG A 101 -13.48 -6.90 2.42
CA ARG A 101 -13.83 -8.33 2.29
C ARG A 101 -15.31 -8.56 1.99
N THR A 102 -16.20 -7.72 2.54
CA THR A 102 -17.65 -7.82 2.32
C THR A 102 -18.07 -7.43 0.90
N ALA A 103 -17.25 -6.64 0.20
CA ALA A 103 -17.48 -6.25 -1.18
C ALA A 103 -16.98 -7.28 -2.20
N ALA A 104 -16.25 -8.31 -1.78
CA ALA A 104 -15.77 -9.36 -2.67
C ALA A 104 -16.95 -10.06 -3.39
N GLY A 105 -16.85 -10.17 -4.71
CA GLY A 105 -17.94 -10.67 -5.58
C GLY A 105 -19.06 -9.67 -5.87
N ARG A 106 -19.24 -8.62 -5.05
CA ARG A 106 -20.28 -7.59 -5.24
C ARG A 106 -19.85 -6.47 -6.17
N VAL A 107 -18.54 -6.30 -6.36
CA VAL A 107 -18.00 -5.32 -7.31
C VAL A 107 -18.53 -5.56 -8.73
N ALA A 108 -18.75 -6.83 -9.11
CA ALA A 108 -19.33 -7.18 -10.40
C ALA A 108 -20.82 -6.82 -10.54
N GLU A 109 -21.49 -6.49 -9.44
CA GLU A 109 -22.89 -6.03 -9.42
C GLU A 109 -23.01 -4.51 -9.51
N LEU A 110 -21.88 -3.78 -9.53
CA LEU A 110 -21.90 -2.35 -9.75
C LEU A 110 -22.42 -2.02 -11.16
N PRO A 111 -23.18 -0.92 -11.32
CA PRO A 111 -23.62 -0.45 -12.62
C PRO A 111 -22.45 -0.20 -13.58
N ASP A 112 -22.72 -0.29 -14.89
CA ASP A 112 -21.71 -0.11 -15.95
C ASP A 112 -21.04 1.29 -15.95
N ASP A 113 -21.68 2.28 -15.33
CA ASP A 113 -21.14 3.64 -15.18
C ASP A 113 -20.12 3.76 -14.04
N CYS A 114 -19.99 2.70 -13.22
CA CYS A 114 -19.07 2.63 -12.10
C CYS A 114 -17.76 1.97 -12.52
N GLU A 115 -16.66 2.54 -12.05
CA GLU A 115 -15.33 1.95 -12.20
C GLU A 115 -14.68 1.78 -10.83
N ALA A 116 -14.40 0.54 -10.44
CA ALA A 116 -13.81 0.17 -9.16
C ALA A 116 -12.32 -0.20 -9.33
N ARG A 117 -11.47 0.38 -8.48
CA ARG A 117 -10.01 0.20 -8.53
C ARG A 117 -9.40 0.16 -7.14
N LEU A 118 -8.32 -0.58 -7.00
CA LEU A 118 -7.48 -0.58 -5.80
C LEU A 118 -6.22 0.25 -6.07
N TRP A 119 -5.96 1.25 -5.25
CA TRP A 119 -4.75 2.06 -5.28
C TRP A 119 -3.87 1.69 -4.11
N TRP A 120 -2.58 1.54 -4.38
CA TRP A 120 -1.58 1.35 -3.35
C TRP A 120 -0.36 2.21 -3.63
N HIS A 121 0.13 2.86 -2.59
CA HIS A 121 1.33 3.68 -2.63
C HIS A 121 2.29 3.17 -1.56
N GLY A 122 3.55 3.00 -1.92
CA GLY A 122 4.63 2.70 -0.99
C GLY A 122 5.72 3.76 -1.05
N SER A 123 6.35 4.08 0.08
CA SER A 123 7.60 4.83 0.12
C SER A 123 8.74 3.86 0.42
N SER A 124 9.86 3.94 -0.29
CA SER A 124 11.06 3.15 -0.05
C SER A 124 12.28 4.06 0.01
N ASP A 125 13.25 3.71 0.84
CA ASP A 125 14.55 4.37 0.96
C ASP A 125 15.64 3.70 0.10
N SER A 126 15.25 2.74 -0.74
CA SER A 126 16.18 1.99 -1.58
C SER A 126 15.67 1.86 -3.01
N ALA A 127 16.51 2.28 -3.97
CA ALA A 127 16.26 2.09 -5.39
C ALA A 127 16.19 0.60 -5.81
N GLN A 128 16.68 -0.31 -4.94
CA GLN A 128 16.64 -1.77 -5.13
C GLN A 128 15.61 -2.45 -4.23
N GLY A 129 14.73 -1.69 -3.56
CA GLY A 129 13.62 -2.23 -2.78
C GLY A 129 12.64 -2.96 -3.70
N GLY A 130 12.63 -4.29 -3.64
CA GLY A 130 11.67 -5.10 -4.39
C GLY A 130 10.28 -5.01 -3.76
N PHE A 131 9.27 -4.70 -4.56
CA PHE A 131 7.88 -4.95 -4.19
C PHE A 131 7.56 -6.42 -4.44
N VAL A 132 7.27 -7.16 -3.39
CA VAL A 132 6.84 -8.57 -3.49
C VAL A 132 5.38 -8.64 -3.11
N LEU A 133 4.53 -9.04 -4.05
CA LEU A 133 3.11 -9.31 -3.79
C LEU A 133 2.93 -10.80 -3.43
N PRO A 134 2.61 -11.15 -2.17
CA PRO A 134 2.38 -12.54 -1.81
C PRO A 134 1.19 -13.12 -2.58
N ALA A 135 1.29 -14.40 -2.97
CA ALA A 135 0.24 -15.08 -3.74
C ALA A 135 -1.13 -15.03 -3.06
N GLU A 136 -1.17 -15.12 -1.72
CA GLU A 136 -2.39 -14.96 -0.93
C GLU A 136 -3.04 -13.58 -1.14
N VAL A 137 -2.24 -12.51 -1.14
CA VAL A 137 -2.73 -11.14 -1.36
C VAL A 137 -3.24 -10.97 -2.79
N ALA A 138 -2.51 -11.50 -3.77
CA ALA A 138 -2.95 -11.52 -5.16
C ALA A 138 -4.28 -12.25 -5.35
N GLY A 139 -4.45 -13.41 -4.68
CA GLY A 139 -5.71 -14.16 -4.71
C GLY A 139 -6.90 -13.39 -4.11
N ARG A 140 -6.66 -12.63 -3.03
CA ARG A 140 -7.69 -11.77 -2.43
C ARG A 140 -8.07 -10.59 -3.33
N ILE A 141 -7.11 -9.99 -4.03
CA ILE A 141 -7.37 -8.93 -5.02
C ILE A 141 -8.20 -9.49 -6.18
N ALA A 142 -7.85 -10.68 -6.68
CA ALA A 142 -8.60 -11.35 -7.73
C ALA A 142 -10.05 -11.67 -7.29
N ALA A 143 -10.24 -12.12 -6.04
CA ALA A 143 -11.56 -12.36 -5.47
C ALA A 143 -12.40 -11.08 -5.30
N LEU A 144 -11.75 -9.93 -5.09
CA LEU A 144 -12.41 -8.63 -5.10
C LEU A 144 -12.84 -8.21 -6.52
N GLY A 145 -12.14 -8.70 -7.56
CA GLY A 145 -12.49 -8.47 -8.96
C GLY A 145 -12.07 -7.09 -9.49
N VAL A 146 -11.02 -6.49 -8.92
CA VAL A 146 -10.58 -5.13 -9.25
C VAL A 146 -9.13 -5.10 -9.71
N ASN A 147 -8.80 -4.07 -10.48
CA ASN A 147 -7.41 -3.78 -10.86
C ASN A 147 -6.66 -3.13 -9.69
N LEU A 148 -5.42 -3.57 -9.46
CA LEU A 148 -4.48 -2.94 -8.54
C LEU A 148 -3.54 -2.00 -9.30
N TYR A 149 -3.51 -0.74 -8.88
CA TYR A 149 -2.54 0.26 -9.30
C TYR A 149 -1.57 0.51 -8.15
N ALA A 150 -0.30 0.20 -8.37
CA ALA A 150 0.74 0.31 -7.36
C ALA A 150 1.81 1.32 -7.80
N THR A 151 2.11 2.29 -6.93
CA THR A 151 3.20 3.26 -7.14
C THR A 151 4.16 3.19 -5.97
N VAL A 152 5.45 3.04 -6.25
CA VAL A 152 6.52 3.12 -5.23
C VAL A 152 7.29 4.41 -5.44
N TYR A 153 7.39 5.21 -4.39
CA TYR A 153 8.21 6.41 -4.33
C TYR A 153 9.55 6.08 -3.69
N LEU A 154 10.63 6.59 -4.28
CA LEU A 154 11.95 6.55 -3.69
C LEU A 154 12.16 7.84 -2.89
N ASP A 155 12.40 7.70 -1.59
CA ASP A 155 12.81 8.81 -0.74
C ASP A 155 14.32 8.99 -0.90
N GLU A 156 14.71 9.79 -1.89
CA GLU A 156 16.07 10.31 -1.99
C GLU A 156 16.22 11.37 -0.90
N GLY A 157 16.61 10.92 0.30
CA GLY A 157 16.86 11.83 1.43
C GLY A 157 17.64 13.04 0.93
N LEU A 158 17.07 14.23 1.10
CA LEU A 158 17.66 15.49 0.65
C LEU A 158 19.10 15.54 1.19
N ILE A 159 20.08 15.37 0.29
CA ILE A 159 21.47 15.65 0.60
C ILE A 159 21.51 17.16 0.83
N THR A 160 21.45 17.56 2.09
CA THR A 160 21.69 18.94 2.49
C THR A 160 23.19 19.01 2.66
N GLU A 161 23.90 19.41 1.61
CA GLU A 161 25.31 19.75 1.72
C GLU A 161 25.41 21.02 2.57
N GLU A 162 25.93 20.88 3.80
CA GLU A 162 26.44 21.99 4.62
C GLU A 162 27.87 22.36 4.20
#